data_AF-A0A6A7LF41-F1
#
_entry.id   AF-A0A6A7LF41-F1
#
_cell.length_a   1.000
_cell.length_b   1.000
_cell.length_c   1.000
_cell.angle_alpha   90.00
_cell.angle_beta   90.00
_cell.angle_gamma   90.00
#
_symmetry.space_group_name_H-M   'P 1'
#
loop_
_entity.id
_entity.type
_entity.pdbx_description
1 polymer ?
#
loop_
_entity_poly.entity_id
_entity_poly.type
_entity_poly.pdbx_seq_one_letter_code
_entity_poly.pdbx_strand_id
1 'polypeptide(L)'
;MFLVRNKEKGVLAEDRQPGTPIGPWYDDLNKLTNEELMRMYNVISTGSYEFAKNAWYFPIGGDQRCPIMIAKGYKLPITSNEMIDFQDIALGLEKQFKEFVDAWDYGKITTRDIENAILELFEVRSIKIIQD
;
A
#
# COMPACT_ATOMS: atom_id res chain seq x y z
N MET A 1 20.38 46.21 34.00
CA MET A 1 21.47 45.23 33.88
C MET A 1 20.91 44.03 33.14
N PHE A 2 21.30 43.84 31.88
CA PHE A 2 20.88 42.73 31.04
C PHE A 2 21.78 41.53 31.31
N LEU A 3 21.21 40.33 31.40
CA LEU A 3 21.85 39.09 30.97
C LEU A 3 20.79 38.19 30.33
N VAL A 4 20.93 38.06 29.02
CA VAL A 4 20.23 37.13 28.13
C VAL A 4 20.87 35.75 28.27
N ARG A 5 20.06 34.68 28.30
CA ARG A 5 20.41 33.40 27.65
C ARG A 5 19.19 32.80 26.96
N ASN A 6 19.43 32.44 25.70
CA ASN A 6 18.54 31.91 24.68
C ASN A 6 18.47 30.38 24.69
N LYS A 7 17.38 29.86 24.09
CA LYS A 7 17.20 28.56 23.38
C LYS A 7 17.33 27.30 24.26
N GLU A 8 16.49 26.28 24.10
CA GLU A 8 16.07 25.61 22.86
C GLU A 8 14.57 25.29 22.87
N LYS A 9 13.79 25.72 21.86
CA LYS A 9 13.30 24.87 20.76
C LYS A 9 12.80 23.51 21.28
N GLY A 10 11.50 23.34 21.51
CA GLY A 10 10.54 23.25 20.43
C GLY A 10 10.56 21.84 19.84
N VAL A 11 10.08 20.87 20.61
CA VAL A 11 9.54 19.64 20.02
C VAL A 11 8.06 19.94 19.83
N LEU A 12 7.75 20.53 18.68
CA LEU A 12 6.41 20.44 18.13
C LEU A 12 6.12 18.94 18.05
N ALA A 13 5.25 18.45 18.94
CA ALA A 13 4.46 17.30 18.59
C ALA A 13 3.81 17.69 17.27
N GLU A 14 4.23 17.03 16.17
CA GLU A 14 3.55 17.18 14.90
C GLU A 14 2.09 16.83 15.16
N ASP A 15 1.25 17.86 15.16
CA ASP A 15 -0.19 17.76 14.97
C ASP A 15 -0.36 16.92 13.69
N ARG A 16 -0.57 15.62 13.85
CA ARG A 16 -0.83 14.73 12.73
C ARG A 16 -2.17 15.13 12.14
N GLN A 17 -2.14 15.86 11.04
CA GLN A 17 -3.32 16.02 10.21
C GLN A 17 -3.78 14.63 9.75
N PRO A 18 -5.05 14.26 9.97
CA PRO A 18 -5.60 13.05 9.39
C PRO A 18 -5.70 13.25 7.87
N GLY A 19 -5.02 12.41 7.08
CA GLY A 19 -5.19 12.38 5.62
C GLY A 19 -3.94 12.69 4.78
N THR A 20 -2.76 12.21 5.16
CA THR A 20 -1.66 12.12 4.18
C THR A 20 -0.81 10.89 4.50
N PRO A 21 -0.86 9.81 3.70
CA PRO A 21 0.05 8.70 3.80
C PRO A 21 1.43 9.16 3.32
N ILE A 22 2.24 9.69 4.24
CA ILE A 22 3.57 10.18 3.93
C ILE A 22 4.56 9.03 4.05
N GLY A 23 4.98 8.49 2.92
CA GLY A 23 6.10 7.54 2.86
C GLY A 23 6.34 7.01 1.45
N PRO A 24 7.53 6.46 1.15
CA PRO A 24 7.88 5.91 -0.16
C PRO A 24 6.90 4.83 -0.67
N TRP A 25 6.18 4.17 0.24
CA TRP A 25 5.14 3.20 -0.07
C TRP A 25 3.90 3.80 -0.77
N TYR A 26 3.59 5.08 -0.53
CA TYR A 26 2.48 5.76 -1.17
C TYR A 26 2.76 6.04 -2.65
N ASP A 27 4.00 6.39 -2.97
CA ASP A 27 4.46 6.57 -4.36
C ASP A 27 4.36 5.27 -5.14
N ASP A 28 4.70 4.14 -4.50
CA ASP A 28 4.47 2.81 -5.06
C ASP A 28 2.99 2.56 -5.35
N LEU A 29 2.09 2.88 -4.41
CA LEU A 29 0.65 2.75 -4.62
C LEU A 29 0.15 3.65 -5.76
N ASN A 30 0.69 4.87 -5.88
CA ASN A 30 0.34 5.82 -6.94
C ASN A 30 0.78 5.37 -8.35
N LYS A 31 1.64 4.36 -8.49
CA LYS A 31 1.94 3.75 -9.80
C LYS A 31 0.77 2.97 -10.38
N LEU A 32 -0.21 2.57 -9.55
CA LEU A 32 -1.37 1.81 -9.99
C LEU A 32 -2.38 2.68 -10.74
N THR A 33 -3.05 2.10 -11.74
CA THR A 33 -4.16 2.77 -12.44
C THR A 33 -5.41 2.87 -11.56
N ASN A 34 -6.37 3.71 -11.92
CA ASN A 34 -7.62 3.81 -11.17
C ASN A 34 -8.38 2.48 -11.10
N GLU A 35 -8.36 1.70 -12.18
CA GLU A 35 -8.98 0.37 -12.21
C GLU A 35 -8.28 -0.62 -11.28
N GLU A 36 -6.95 -0.58 -11.23
CA GLU A 36 -6.14 -1.42 -10.34
C GLU A 36 -6.40 -1.06 -8.87
N LEU A 37 -6.44 0.23 -8.55
CA LEU A 37 -6.79 0.73 -7.22
C LEU A 37 -8.21 0.31 -6.81
N MET A 38 -9.18 0.40 -7.71
CA MET A 38 -10.57 -0.02 -7.43
C MET A 38 -10.67 -1.52 -7.14
N ARG A 39 -9.94 -2.36 -7.87
CA ARG A 39 -9.88 -3.80 -7.58
C ARG A 39 -9.34 -4.06 -6.18
N MET A 40 -8.26 -3.39 -5.79
CA MET A 40 -7.69 -3.53 -4.46
C MET A 40 -8.67 -3.06 -3.37
N TYR A 41 -9.25 -1.87 -3.55
CA TYR A 41 -10.21 -1.27 -2.62
C TYR A 41 -11.42 -2.18 -2.36
N ASN A 42 -12.01 -2.74 -3.43
CA ASN A 42 -13.18 -3.61 -3.31
C ASN A 42 -12.86 -4.86 -2.47
N VAL A 43 -11.68 -5.46 -2.60
CA VAL A 43 -11.31 -6.65 -1.82
C VAL A 43 -11.00 -6.30 -0.36
N ILE A 44 -10.39 -5.14 -0.12
CA ILE A 44 -10.07 -4.66 1.23
C ILE A 44 -11.35 -4.32 1.99
N SER A 45 -12.23 -3.51 1.39
CA SER A 45 -13.45 -2.98 2.03
C SER A 45 -14.48 -4.06 2.35
N THR A 46 -14.52 -5.16 1.60
CA THR A 46 -15.44 -6.27 1.87
C THR A 46 -15.03 -7.12 3.08
N GLY A 47 -13.84 -6.88 3.65
CA GLY A 47 -13.33 -7.65 4.80
C GLY A 47 -13.09 -9.13 4.51
N SER A 48 -13.22 -9.54 3.25
CA SER A 48 -13.09 -10.93 2.80
C SER A 48 -11.63 -11.38 2.66
N TYR A 49 -10.69 -10.58 3.17
CA TYR A 49 -9.27 -10.76 2.95
C TYR A 49 -8.45 -10.46 4.21
N GLU A 50 -7.93 -11.51 4.85
CA GLU A 50 -6.84 -11.39 5.81
C GLU A 50 -5.53 -11.70 5.08
N PHE A 51 -4.81 -10.65 4.71
CA PHE A 51 -3.49 -10.78 4.10
C PHE A 51 -2.52 -11.49 5.05
N ALA A 52 -2.13 -12.71 4.70
CA ALA A 52 -1.10 -13.43 5.43
C ALA A 52 0.29 -12.95 4.97
N LYS A 53 1.01 -12.27 5.86
CA LYS A 53 2.40 -11.81 5.63
C LYS A 53 3.26 -12.98 5.14
N ASN A 54 4.06 -12.78 4.10
CA ASN A 54 4.92 -13.78 3.45
C ASN A 54 4.21 -14.97 2.75
N ALA A 55 2.88 -15.07 2.80
CA ALA A 55 2.17 -16.20 2.22
C ALA A 55 1.98 -16.09 0.70
N TRP A 56 2.29 -14.93 0.14
CA TRP A 56 2.17 -14.64 -1.29
C TRP A 56 3.24 -15.30 -2.17
N TYR A 57 4.27 -15.93 -1.59
CA TYR A 57 5.19 -16.82 -2.33
C TYR A 57 4.74 -18.29 -2.31
N PHE A 58 3.96 -18.67 -1.30
CA PHE A 58 3.49 -20.04 -1.09
C PHE A 58 2.08 -20.00 -0.49
N PRO A 59 1.04 -19.77 -1.32
CA PRO A 59 -0.31 -19.67 -0.82
C PRO A 59 -0.80 -21.05 -0.34
N ILE A 60 -0.97 -21.22 0.97
CA ILE A 60 -1.52 -22.41 1.62
C ILE A 60 -2.82 -22.02 2.34
N GLY A 61 -3.93 -22.64 1.93
CA GLY A 61 -5.18 -22.56 2.68
C GLY A 61 -6.10 -21.39 2.36
N GLY A 62 -5.97 -20.78 1.18
CA GLY A 62 -6.91 -19.75 0.71
C GLY A 62 -6.26 -18.72 -0.20
N ASP A 63 -6.91 -17.58 -0.31
CA ASP A 63 -6.38 -16.46 -1.07
C ASP A 63 -5.35 -15.69 -0.26
N GLN A 64 -4.08 -15.79 -0.68
CA GLN A 64 -2.93 -15.21 0.01
C GLN A 64 -2.05 -14.35 -0.92
N ARG A 65 -2.61 -13.92 -2.05
CA ARG A 65 -2.05 -12.87 -2.92
C ARG A 65 -1.74 -11.60 -2.13
N CYS A 66 -0.63 -10.93 -2.45
CA CYS A 66 -0.37 -9.60 -1.90
C CYS A 66 -1.36 -8.56 -2.48
N PRO A 67 -1.58 -7.40 -1.81
CA PRO A 67 -2.55 -6.41 -2.30
C PRO A 67 -2.27 -5.94 -3.74
N ILE A 68 -0.99 -5.82 -4.11
CA ILE A 68 -0.57 -5.43 -5.46
C ILE A 68 -0.99 -6.47 -6.51
N MET A 69 -0.88 -7.77 -6.21
CA MET A 69 -1.34 -8.82 -7.13
C MET A 69 -2.83 -8.74 -7.40
N ILE A 70 -3.62 -8.45 -6.36
CA ILE A 70 -5.07 -8.26 -6.48
C ILE A 70 -5.36 -7.05 -7.37
N ALA A 71 -4.66 -5.93 -7.15
CA ALA A 71 -4.79 -4.73 -7.96
C ALA A 71 -4.50 -5.02 -9.46
N LYS A 72 -3.41 -5.75 -9.73
CA LYS A 72 -3.01 -6.19 -11.07
C LYS A 72 -3.93 -7.27 -11.68
N GLY A 73 -4.82 -7.87 -10.89
CA GLY A 73 -5.80 -8.87 -11.36
C GLY A 73 -5.22 -10.28 -11.54
N TYR A 74 -4.06 -10.58 -10.95
CA TYR A 74 -3.48 -11.93 -11.01
C TYR A 74 -4.33 -12.92 -10.21
N LYS A 75 -4.49 -14.13 -10.72
CA LYS A 75 -5.26 -15.20 -10.06
C LYS A 75 -4.38 -16.03 -9.13
N LEU A 76 -4.99 -16.75 -8.20
CA LEU A 76 -4.29 -17.76 -7.42
C LEU A 76 -3.85 -18.92 -8.32
N PRO A 77 -2.66 -19.48 -8.10
CA PRO A 77 -2.22 -20.68 -8.81
C PRO A 77 -3.03 -21.89 -8.32
N ILE A 78 -3.48 -22.73 -9.25
CA ILE A 78 -4.23 -23.98 -8.97
C ILE A 78 -3.33 -25.20 -9.18
N THR A 79 -2.37 -25.09 -10.11
CA THR A 79 -1.42 -26.16 -10.46
C THR A 79 0.01 -25.82 -10.05
N SER A 80 0.88 -26.84 -9.99
CA SER A 80 2.30 -26.65 -9.66
C SER A 80 3.05 -25.81 -10.70
N ASN A 81 2.67 -25.84 -11.98
CA ASN A 81 3.28 -25.00 -13.00
C ASN A 81 2.87 -23.54 -12.83
N GLU A 82 1.57 -23.29 -12.59
CA GLU A 82 1.08 -21.95 -12.28
C GLU A 82 1.72 -21.39 -11.00
N MET A 83 2.11 -22.24 -10.05
CA MET A 83 2.84 -21.82 -8.86
C MET A 83 4.22 -21.23 -9.19
N ILE A 84 4.93 -21.80 -10.17
CA ILE A 84 6.24 -21.30 -10.60
C ILE A 84 6.07 -19.89 -11.21
N ASP A 85 5.12 -19.75 -12.14
CA ASP A 85 4.82 -18.45 -12.76
C ASP A 85 4.36 -17.41 -11.71
N PHE A 86 3.54 -17.86 -10.75
CA PHE A 86 3.06 -17.02 -9.67
C PHE A 86 4.20 -16.50 -8.78
N GLN A 87 5.19 -17.34 -8.48
CA GLN A 87 6.39 -16.95 -7.72
C GLN A 87 7.28 -15.98 -8.49
N ASP A 88 7.45 -16.16 -9.79
CA ASP A 88 8.21 -15.24 -10.62
C ASP A 88 7.53 -13.87 -10.72
N ILE A 89 6.21 -13.86 -10.90
CA ILE A 89 5.40 -12.63 -10.86
C ILE A 89 5.51 -11.96 -9.49
N ALA A 90 5.45 -12.74 -8.41
CA ALA A 90 5.62 -12.23 -7.05
C ALA A 90 6.94 -11.45 -6.90
N LEU A 91 8.05 -12.10 -7.24
CA LEU A 91 9.38 -11.49 -7.16
C LEU A 91 9.52 -10.23 -8.04
N GLY A 92 8.86 -10.21 -9.20
CA GLY A 92 8.81 -9.04 -10.07
C GLY A 92 8.08 -7.86 -9.41
N LEU A 93 6.90 -8.13 -8.83
CA LEU A 93 6.11 -7.12 -8.14
C LEU A 93 6.78 -6.63 -6.85
N GLU A 94 7.47 -7.50 -6.12
CA GLU A 94 8.28 -7.13 -4.95
C GLU A 94 9.27 -6.03 -5.29
N LYS A 95 9.97 -6.19 -6.42
CA LYS A 95 10.98 -5.22 -6.85
C LYS A 95 10.34 -3.92 -7.33
N GLN A 96 9.21 -4.00 -8.01
CA GLN A 96 8.52 -2.83 -8.57
C GLN A 96 7.82 -1.97 -7.51
N PHE A 97 7.30 -2.61 -6.47
CA PHE A 97 6.52 -2.01 -5.37
C PHE A 97 7.18 -2.27 -4.01
N LYS A 98 8.51 -2.20 -3.98
CA LYS A 98 9.33 -2.60 -2.84
C LYS A 98 8.94 -1.87 -1.55
N GLU A 99 8.76 -0.56 -1.63
CA GLU A 99 8.48 0.25 -0.45
C GLU A 99 7.09 -0.06 0.10
N PHE A 100 6.13 -0.31 -0.79
CA PHE A 100 4.80 -0.79 -0.40
C PHE A 100 4.85 -2.15 0.28
N VAL A 101 5.52 -3.12 -0.35
CA VAL A 101 5.61 -4.49 0.18
C VAL A 101 6.36 -4.51 1.51
N ASP A 102 7.50 -3.80 1.61
CA ASP A 102 8.24 -3.66 2.86
C ASP A 102 7.37 -3.03 3.96
N ALA A 103 6.71 -1.90 3.67
CA ALA A 103 5.88 -1.21 4.66
C ALA A 103 4.77 -2.13 5.17
N TRP A 104 4.16 -2.91 4.27
CA TRP A 104 3.14 -3.89 4.61
C TRP A 104 3.69 -5.05 5.45
N ASP A 105 4.73 -5.74 4.98
CA ASP A 105 5.29 -6.93 5.62
C ASP A 105 5.85 -6.62 7.02
N TYR A 106 6.51 -5.47 7.18
CA TYR A 106 6.97 -5.00 8.49
C TYR A 106 5.87 -4.39 9.37
N GLY A 107 4.61 -4.36 8.91
CA GLY A 107 3.47 -3.85 9.67
C GLY A 107 3.51 -2.35 9.94
N LYS A 108 4.21 -1.59 9.09
CA LYS A 108 4.26 -0.12 9.15
C LYS A 108 2.97 0.52 8.62
N ILE A 109 2.25 -0.19 7.76
CA ILE A 109 0.93 0.18 7.25
C ILE A 109 -0.07 -0.94 7.50
N THR A 110 -1.32 -0.56 7.74
CA THR A 110 -2.45 -1.45 7.94
C THR A 110 -3.36 -1.45 6.72
N THR A 111 -4.30 -2.40 6.68
CA THR A 111 -5.33 -2.46 5.63
C THR A 111 -6.11 -1.14 5.55
N ARG A 112 -6.37 -0.50 6.69
CA ARG A 112 -7.05 0.80 6.77
C ARG A 112 -6.21 1.94 6.21
N ASP A 113 -4.89 1.90 6.41
CA ASP A 113 -3.99 2.91 5.83
C ASP A 113 -3.98 2.82 4.31
N ILE A 114 -3.97 1.58 3.77
CA ILE A 114 -4.07 1.34 2.33
C ILE A 114 -5.43 1.83 1.80
N GLU A 115 -6.52 1.49 2.48
CA GLU A 115 -7.88 1.93 2.11
C GLU A 115 -7.97 3.46 2.01
N ASN A 116 -7.52 4.17 3.04
CA ASN A 116 -7.50 5.63 3.06
C ASN A 116 -6.63 6.21 1.94
N ALA A 117 -5.46 5.63 1.70
CA ALA A 117 -4.55 6.07 0.64
C ALA A 117 -5.17 5.92 -0.75
N ILE A 118 -5.92 4.84 -1.00
CA ILE A 118 -6.64 4.65 -2.27
C ILE A 118 -7.72 5.73 -2.46
N LEU A 119 -8.49 6.03 -1.41
CA LEU A 119 -9.53 7.06 -1.45
C LEU A 119 -8.94 8.45 -1.74
N GLU A 120 -7.82 8.79 -1.09
CA GLU A 120 -7.11 10.05 -1.34
C GLU A 120 -6.58 10.12 -2.78
N LEU A 121 -6.01 9.03 -3.31
CA LEU A 121 -5.57 8.98 -4.71
C LEU A 121 -6.72 9.24 -5.68
N PHE A 122 -7.91 8.71 -5.41
CA PHE A 122 -9.08 9.00 -6.24
C PHE A 122 -9.46 10.48 -6.19
N GLU A 123 -9.53 11.08 -5.01
CA GLU A 123 -9.83 12.51 -4.85
C GLU A 123 -8.82 13.39 -5.59
N VAL A 124 -7.53 13.15 -5.38
CA VAL A 124 -6.44 13.91 -6.02
C VAL A 124 -6.48 13.76 -7.55
N ARG A 125 -6.72 12.55 -8.06
CA ARG A 125 -6.78 12.31 -9.51
C ARG A 125 -8.04 12.91 -10.13
N SER A 126 -9.18 12.90 -9.43
CA SER A 126 -10.40 13.56 -9.88
C SER A 126 -10.22 15.07 -9.99
N ILE A 127 -9.55 15.71 -9.04
CA ILE A 127 -9.25 17.15 -9.11
C ILE A 127 -8.37 17.46 -10.32
N LYS A 128 -7.33 16.66 -10.57
CA LYS A 128 -6.44 16.85 -11.74
C LYS A 128 -7.19 16.74 -13.07
N ILE A 129 -8.13 15.80 -13.20
CA ILE A 129 -8.96 15.64 -14.42
C ILE A 129 -9.88 16.85 -14.66
N ILE A 130 -10.36 17.52 -13.60
CA ILE A 130 -11.27 18.68 -13.71
C ILE A 130 -10.50 19.96 -14.05
N GLN A 131 -9.20 20.03 -13.78
CA GLN A 131 -8.38 21.23 -13.94
C GLN A 131 -7.62 21.34 -15.27
N ASP A 132 -7.75 20.35 -16.17
CA ASP A 132 -7.19 20.35 -17.53
C ASP A 132 -8.19 20.89 -18.58
#